data_AF-A0A374N9B2-F1
#
_entry.id   AF-A0A374N9B2-F1
#
_cell.length_a   1.000
_cell.length_b   1.000
_cell.length_c   1.000
_cell.angle_alpha   90.00
_cell.angle_beta   90.00
_cell.angle_gamma   90.00
#
_symmetry.space_group_name_H-M   'P 1'
#
loop_
_entity.id
_entity.type
_entity.pdbx_description
1 polymer ?
#
loop_
_entity_poly.entity_id
_entity_poly.type
_entity_poly.pdbx_seq_one_letter_code
_entity_poly.pdbx_strand_id
1 'polypeptide(L)'
;MTDVSRAISSCIIALFCCLLPVFSITGEHPVLIISSYNPDAGRTSGNISDFMEEFQRLGGTNTIALENMNCKSFSESPLWERRMVELLSKYQGDNSPALTVLIGQEAWAAYLSLPDSIRGNTPVVSALSSRNAILLPGDTVDLKTWMPESVDFFTDFPSSPIKAGFVYEYDVEANINILKSATKLFSVLLASKR
;
A
#
# COMPACT_ATOMS: atom_id res chain seq x y z
N MET A 1 24.21 -4.71 -8.46
CA MET A 1 23.39 -5.21 -7.33
C MET A 1 21.96 -4.64 -7.33
N THR A 2 21.60 -3.79 -8.29
CA THR A 2 20.29 -3.11 -8.43
C THR A 2 19.32 -3.83 -9.39
N ASP A 3 19.83 -4.43 -10.47
CA ASP A 3 18.97 -5.10 -11.47
C ASP A 3 18.44 -6.45 -11.00
N VAL A 4 19.24 -7.18 -10.21
CA VAL A 4 18.84 -8.46 -9.62
C VAL A 4 17.68 -8.27 -8.63
N SER A 5 17.69 -7.18 -7.85
CA SER A 5 16.61 -6.88 -6.90
C SER A 5 15.30 -6.48 -7.61
N ARG A 6 15.38 -5.78 -8.75
CA ARG A 6 14.20 -5.44 -9.56
C ARG A 6 13.60 -6.68 -10.22
N ALA A 7 14.44 -7.51 -10.83
CA ALA A 7 14.01 -8.76 -11.47
C ALA A 7 13.37 -9.73 -10.47
N ILE A 8 13.94 -9.86 -9.26
CA ILE A 8 13.37 -10.71 -8.20
C ILE A 8 12.02 -10.16 -7.72
N SER A 9 11.88 -8.85 -7.57
CA SER A 9 10.61 -8.23 -7.14
C SER A 9 9.49 -8.41 -8.18
N SER A 10 9.78 -8.21 -9.47
CA SER A 10 8.81 -8.40 -10.55
C SER A 10 8.41 -9.87 -10.70
N CYS A 11 9.36 -10.80 -10.55
CA CYS A 11 9.09 -12.24 -10.58
C CYS A 11 8.26 -12.72 -9.39
N ILE A 12 8.40 -12.13 -8.20
CA ILE A 12 7.59 -12.50 -7.02
C ILE A 12 6.14 -12.04 -7.20
N ILE A 13 5.91 -10.82 -7.69
CA ILE A 13 4.55 -10.32 -7.98
C ILE A 13 3.87 -11.19 -9.05
N ALA A 14 4.61 -11.56 -10.10
CA ALA A 14 4.16 -12.47 -11.16
C ALA A 14 3.78 -13.87 -10.65
N LEU A 15 4.64 -14.47 -9.82
CA LEU A 15 4.45 -15.83 -9.30
C LEU A 15 3.21 -15.92 -8.38
N PHE A 16 2.90 -14.86 -7.64
CA PHE A 16 1.69 -14.79 -6.81
C PHE A 16 0.41 -14.70 -7.64
N CYS A 17 0.43 -14.07 -8.83
CA CYS A 17 -0.70 -14.08 -9.76
C CYS A 17 -0.99 -15.49 -10.32
N CYS A 18 -0.01 -16.39 -10.37
CA CYS A 18 -0.17 -17.76 -10.90
C CYS A 18 -0.63 -18.79 -9.86
N LEU A 19 -0.50 -18.52 -8.55
CA LEU A 19 -0.71 -19.51 -7.47
C LEU A 19 -2.06 -19.39 -6.76
N LEU A 20 -2.90 -18.40 -7.10
CA LEU A 20 -4.27 -18.30 -6.60
C LEU A 20 -5.23 -18.98 -7.59
N PRO A 21 -5.66 -20.25 -7.38
CA PRO A 21 -6.84 -20.74 -8.06
C PRO A 21 -8.03 -19.93 -7.52
N VAL A 22 -8.98 -19.58 -8.39
CA VAL A 22 -10.12 -18.69 -8.12
C VAL A 22 -9.74 -17.22 -8.20
N PHE A 23 -9.57 -16.68 -9.40
CA PHE A 23 -10.41 -15.60 -9.93
C PHE A 23 -10.27 -15.69 -11.44
N SER A 24 -11.36 -16.03 -12.13
CA SER A 24 -11.40 -15.78 -13.57
C SER A 24 -11.44 -14.27 -13.68
N ILE A 25 -10.28 -13.65 -13.87
CA ILE A 25 -10.17 -12.24 -14.19
C ILE A 25 -10.62 -12.16 -15.67
N THR A 26 -11.92 -12.30 -15.89
CA THR A 26 -12.55 -12.03 -17.18
C THR A 26 -12.34 -10.54 -17.44
N GLY A 27 -11.98 -10.13 -18.66
CA GLY A 27 -11.71 -8.72 -18.99
C GLY A 27 -12.87 -7.74 -18.75
N GLU A 28 -13.96 -8.19 -18.14
CA GLU A 28 -15.19 -7.44 -17.86
C GLU A 28 -15.04 -6.42 -16.73
N HIS A 29 -14.24 -6.74 -15.69
CA HIS A 29 -14.06 -5.87 -14.52
C HIS A 29 -12.64 -5.29 -14.46
N PRO A 30 -12.44 -4.03 -14.04
CA PRO A 30 -11.10 -3.43 -14.02
C PRO A 30 -10.20 -4.01 -12.92
N VAL A 31 -8.88 -3.91 -13.13
CA VAL A 31 -7.91 -3.93 -12.02
C VAL A 31 -7.74 -2.49 -11.55
N LEU A 32 -8.02 -2.23 -10.28
CA LEU A 32 -7.95 -0.89 -9.68
C LEU A 32 -6.62 -0.73 -8.93
N ILE A 33 -5.76 0.17 -9.39
CA ILE A 33 -4.54 0.58 -8.69
C ILE A 33 -4.83 1.88 -7.93
N ILE A 34 -4.63 1.88 -6.60
CA ILE A 34 -4.72 3.08 -5.76
C ILE A 34 -3.34 3.37 -5.20
N SER A 35 -2.76 4.50 -5.60
CA SER A 35 -1.43 4.93 -5.17
C SER A 35 -1.49 6.02 -4.12
N SER A 36 -0.68 5.86 -3.07
CA SER A 36 -0.38 6.90 -2.07
C SER A 36 0.45 8.04 -2.67
N TYR A 37 1.36 7.66 -3.58
CA TYR A 37 2.29 8.56 -4.25
C TYR A 37 1.70 9.06 -5.56
N ASN A 38 2.22 10.19 -6.06
CA ASN A 38 1.92 10.62 -7.41
C ASN A 38 2.33 9.53 -8.43
N PRO A 39 1.39 8.95 -9.18
CA PRO A 39 1.69 7.91 -10.14
C PRO A 39 2.58 8.40 -11.29
N ASP A 40 2.59 9.70 -11.57
CA ASP A 40 3.44 10.29 -12.62
C ASP A 40 4.89 10.51 -12.16
N ALA A 41 5.18 10.34 -10.86
CA ALA A 41 6.54 10.47 -10.35
C ALA A 41 7.41 9.28 -10.80
N GLY A 42 8.61 9.56 -11.32
CA GLY A 42 9.41 8.58 -12.08
C GLY A 42 9.65 7.20 -11.45
N ARG A 43 9.75 7.09 -10.12
CA ARG A 43 9.85 5.77 -9.46
C ARG A 43 8.53 5.04 -9.38
N THR A 44 7.45 5.76 -9.07
CA THR A 44 6.10 5.19 -8.95
C THR A 44 5.58 4.78 -10.33
N SER A 45 5.76 5.64 -11.34
CA SER A 45 5.38 5.33 -12.73
C SER A 45 6.11 4.09 -13.24
N GLY A 46 7.42 3.97 -12.99
CA GLY A 46 8.20 2.79 -13.35
C GLY A 46 7.64 1.50 -12.72
N ASN A 47 7.32 1.51 -11.42
CA ASN A 47 6.75 0.34 -10.76
C ASN A 47 5.35 -0.02 -11.30
N ILE A 48 4.52 0.97 -11.62
CA ILE A 48 3.19 0.75 -12.21
C ILE A 48 3.33 0.16 -13.62
N SER A 49 4.24 0.68 -14.44
CA SER A 49 4.52 0.14 -15.77
C SER A 49 5.05 -1.29 -15.70
N ASP A 50 6.02 -1.56 -14.83
CA ASP A 50 6.57 -2.92 -14.63
C ASP A 50 5.45 -3.90 -14.23
N PHE A 51 4.50 -3.48 -13.38
CA PHE A 51 3.31 -4.28 -13.05
C PHE A 51 2.40 -4.51 -14.26
N MET A 52 2.10 -3.46 -15.03
CA MET A 52 1.20 -3.55 -16.18
C MET A 52 1.76 -4.45 -17.28
N GLU A 53 3.06 -4.33 -17.58
CA GLU A 53 3.75 -5.17 -18.55
C GLU A 53 3.71 -6.64 -18.13
N GLU A 54 4.00 -6.93 -16.86
CA GLU A 54 4.00 -8.29 -16.35
C GLU A 54 2.59 -8.89 -16.29
N PHE A 55 1.60 -8.10 -15.86
CA PHE A 55 0.20 -8.52 -15.85
C PHE A 55 -0.27 -8.91 -17.26
N GLN A 56 0.05 -8.10 -18.27
CA GLN A 56 -0.25 -8.40 -19.68
C GLN A 56 0.54 -9.62 -20.18
N ARG A 57 1.83 -9.73 -19.84
CA ARG A 57 2.69 -10.87 -20.21
C ARG A 57 2.14 -12.21 -19.70
N LEU A 58 1.50 -12.19 -18.53
CA LEU A 58 0.83 -13.35 -17.93
C LEU A 58 -0.60 -13.60 -18.47
N GLY A 59 -1.05 -12.83 -19.45
CA GLY A 59 -2.35 -13.00 -20.10
C GLY A 59 -3.50 -12.22 -19.46
N GLY A 60 -3.21 -11.27 -18.57
CA GLY A 60 -4.21 -10.34 -18.04
C GLY A 60 -4.81 -9.48 -19.15
N THR A 61 -6.13 -9.43 -19.24
CA THR A 61 -6.86 -8.70 -20.31
C THR A 61 -7.70 -7.54 -19.78
N ASN A 62 -7.73 -7.35 -18.47
CA ASN A 62 -8.54 -6.35 -17.80
C ASN A 62 -8.03 -4.94 -18.05
N THR A 63 -8.98 -4.00 -18.14
CA THR A 63 -8.66 -2.57 -18.08
C THR A 63 -8.00 -2.24 -16.74
N ILE A 64 -6.94 -1.45 -16.78
CA ILE A 64 -6.30 -0.92 -15.57
C ILE A 64 -6.90 0.46 -15.27
N ALA A 65 -7.50 0.61 -14.10
CA ALA A 65 -7.91 1.90 -13.56
C ALA A 65 -6.88 2.37 -12.54
N LEU A 66 -6.42 3.62 -12.65
CA LEU A 66 -5.37 4.17 -11.80
C LEU A 66 -5.88 5.41 -11.05
N GLU A 67 -5.83 5.35 -9.74
CA GLU A 67 -6.25 6.40 -8.83
C GLU A 67 -5.09 6.84 -7.93
N ASN A 68 -5.09 8.12 -7.58
CA ASN A 68 -4.11 8.71 -6.67
C ASN A 68 -4.83 9.24 -5.43
N MET A 69 -4.43 8.75 -4.26
CA MET A 69 -4.98 9.19 -2.96
C MET A 69 -4.47 10.58 -2.54
N ASN A 70 -3.46 11.11 -3.24
CA ASN A 70 -2.89 12.43 -3.05
C ASN A 70 -2.38 12.67 -1.61
N CYS A 71 -1.68 11.69 -1.04
CA CYS A 71 -1.07 11.82 0.28
C CYS A 71 0.16 12.73 0.20
N LYS A 72 0.11 13.88 0.88
CA LYS A 72 1.21 14.87 0.88
C LYS A 72 2.03 14.84 2.15
N SER A 73 1.38 14.61 3.28
CA SER A 73 2.02 14.57 4.59
C SER A 73 1.16 13.84 5.60
N PHE A 74 1.80 13.30 6.64
CA PHE A 74 1.12 12.60 7.73
C PHE A 74 0.12 13.46 8.52
N SER A 75 0.27 14.79 8.50
CA SER A 75 -0.70 15.71 9.11
C SER A 75 -2.09 15.60 8.48
N GLU A 76 -2.19 15.08 7.25
CA GLU A 76 -3.45 14.83 6.57
C GLU A 76 -4.02 13.43 6.84
N SER A 77 -3.37 12.61 7.67
CA SER A 77 -3.78 11.23 7.93
C SER A 77 -5.24 11.04 8.37
N PRO A 78 -5.86 11.95 9.15
CA PRO A 78 -7.29 11.82 9.47
C PRO A 78 -8.20 11.91 8.23
N LEU A 79 -7.73 12.48 7.12
CA LEU A 79 -8.51 12.59 5.89
C LEU A 79 -8.39 11.37 4.98
N TRP A 80 -7.42 10.48 5.22
CA TRP A 80 -7.08 9.43 4.26
C TRP A 80 -8.13 8.33 4.18
N GLU A 81 -8.77 7.96 5.31
CA GLU A 81 -9.90 7.01 5.27
C GLU A 81 -11.01 7.52 4.36
N ARG A 82 -11.41 8.79 4.53
CA ARG A 82 -12.45 9.41 3.71
C ARG A 82 -12.06 9.42 2.23
N ARG A 83 -10.82 9.80 1.91
CA ARG A 83 -10.31 9.77 0.52
C ARG A 83 -10.36 8.36 -0.06
N MET A 84 -10.00 7.34 0.72
CA MET A 84 -10.08 5.94 0.29
C MET A 84 -11.53 5.52 0.02
N VAL A 85 -12.48 5.88 0.91
CA VAL A 85 -13.91 5.62 0.69
C VAL A 85 -14.40 6.28 -0.59
N GLU A 86 -14.04 7.56 -0.82
CA GLU A 86 -14.41 8.30 -2.03
C GLU A 86 -13.89 7.60 -3.29
N LEU A 87 -12.64 7.12 -3.28
CA LEU A 87 -12.07 6.36 -4.39
C LEU A 87 -12.80 5.03 -4.62
N LEU A 88 -12.98 4.21 -3.58
CA LEU A 88 -13.66 2.92 -3.69
C LEU A 88 -15.12 3.07 -4.12
N SER A 89 -15.79 4.17 -3.76
CA SER A 89 -17.19 4.41 -4.13
C SER A 89 -17.43 4.55 -5.64
N LYS A 90 -16.39 4.90 -6.41
CA LYS A 90 -16.45 4.97 -7.89
C LYS A 90 -16.54 3.58 -8.54
N TYR A 91 -16.11 2.53 -7.84
CA TYR A 91 -15.93 1.17 -8.37
C TYR A 91 -16.89 0.19 -7.70
N GLN A 92 -18.19 0.34 -8.00
CA GLN A 92 -19.27 -0.50 -7.50
C GLN A 92 -20.11 -1.07 -8.65
N GLY A 93 -20.87 -2.14 -8.38
CA GLY A 93 -21.73 -2.78 -9.37
C GLY A 93 -20.94 -3.29 -10.57
N ASP A 94 -21.34 -2.89 -11.78
CA ASP A 94 -20.67 -3.28 -13.03
C ASP A 94 -19.22 -2.77 -13.10
N ASN A 95 -18.90 -1.68 -12.40
CA ASN A 95 -17.55 -1.13 -12.31
C ASN A 95 -16.73 -1.69 -11.13
N SER A 96 -17.25 -2.71 -10.43
CA SER A 96 -16.53 -3.32 -9.32
C SER A 96 -15.20 -3.91 -9.79
N PRO A 97 -14.10 -3.77 -9.03
CA PRO A 97 -12.81 -4.25 -9.47
C PRO A 97 -12.72 -5.77 -9.32
N ALA A 98 -12.05 -6.42 -10.27
CA ALA A 98 -11.64 -7.82 -10.15
C ALA A 98 -10.47 -7.99 -9.17
N LEU A 99 -9.65 -6.95 -9.03
CA LEU A 99 -8.50 -6.88 -8.13
C LEU A 99 -8.26 -5.41 -7.75
N THR A 100 -7.92 -5.17 -6.48
CA THR A 100 -7.39 -3.88 -6.04
C THR A 100 -5.91 -4.00 -5.66
N VAL A 101 -5.10 -3.08 -6.16
CA VAL A 101 -3.66 -2.98 -5.88
C VAL A 101 -3.41 -1.68 -5.11
N LEU A 102 -2.94 -1.78 -3.87
CA LEU A 102 -2.63 -0.64 -3.01
C LEU A 102 -1.12 -0.36 -3.05
N ILE A 103 -0.71 0.81 -3.51
CA ILE A 103 0.70 1.21 -3.59
C ILE A 103 1.01 2.24 -2.50
N GLY A 104 1.96 1.92 -1.63
CA GLY A 104 2.44 2.79 -0.55
C GLY A 104 1.75 2.58 0.79
N GLN A 105 2.45 2.98 1.86
CA GLN A 105 2.05 2.77 3.26
C GLN A 105 0.75 3.52 3.59
N GLU A 106 0.50 4.68 3.00
CA GLU A 106 -0.66 5.51 3.32
C GLU A 106 -1.96 4.91 2.77
N ALA A 107 -1.98 4.49 1.51
CA ALA A 107 -3.11 3.79 0.90
C ALA A 107 -3.36 2.45 1.60
N TRP A 108 -2.29 1.76 1.99
CA TRP A 108 -2.36 0.56 2.81
C TRP A 108 -3.05 0.81 4.18
N ALA A 109 -2.56 1.78 4.95
CA ALA A 109 -3.10 2.13 6.26
C ALA A 109 -4.55 2.64 6.16
N ALA A 110 -4.84 3.47 5.16
CA ALA A 110 -6.19 3.99 4.91
C ALA A 110 -7.17 2.87 4.60
N TYR A 111 -6.81 1.94 3.71
CA TYR A 111 -7.66 0.81 3.38
C TYR A 111 -7.89 -0.09 4.58
N LEU A 112 -6.84 -0.43 5.34
CA LEU A 112 -6.95 -1.29 6.52
C LEU A 112 -7.82 -0.71 7.63
N SER A 113 -7.84 0.62 7.75
CA SER A 113 -8.63 1.30 8.79
C SER A 113 -10.13 1.34 8.46
N LEU A 114 -10.52 0.96 7.23
CA LEU A 114 -11.93 0.89 6.85
C LEU A 114 -12.65 -0.31 7.46
N PRO A 115 -13.94 -0.18 7.80
CA PRO A 115 -14.75 -1.31 8.24
C PRO A 115 -14.90 -2.35 7.12
N ASP A 116 -15.07 -3.62 7.51
CA ASP A 116 -15.21 -4.76 6.57
C ASP A 116 -16.34 -4.53 5.54
N SER A 117 -17.42 -3.86 5.95
CA SER A 117 -18.56 -3.53 5.07
C SER A 117 -18.20 -2.65 3.88
N ILE A 118 -17.12 -1.86 3.99
CA ILE A 118 -16.63 -0.99 2.90
C ILE A 118 -15.53 -1.68 2.10
N ARG A 119 -14.63 -2.42 2.77
CA ARG A 119 -13.56 -3.18 2.10
C ARG A 119 -14.12 -4.25 1.15
N GLY A 120 -15.25 -4.85 1.52
CA GLY A 120 -15.92 -5.86 0.72
C GLY A 120 -15.09 -7.13 0.55
N ASN A 121 -15.41 -7.91 -0.49
CA ASN A 121 -14.76 -9.19 -0.78
C ASN A 121 -13.82 -9.15 -1.98
N THR A 122 -13.63 -7.98 -2.60
CA THR A 122 -12.70 -7.83 -3.72
C THR A 122 -11.30 -8.23 -3.29
N PRO A 123 -10.58 -9.06 -4.06
CA PRO A 123 -9.20 -9.41 -3.76
C PRO A 123 -8.32 -8.16 -3.72
N VAL A 124 -7.44 -8.10 -2.72
CA VAL A 124 -6.52 -6.97 -2.58
C VAL A 124 -5.08 -7.47 -2.48
N VAL A 125 -4.19 -6.77 -3.17
CA VAL A 125 -2.74 -6.92 -3.04
C VAL A 125 -2.17 -5.55 -2.67
N SER A 126 -1.12 -5.53 -1.86
CA SER A 126 -0.39 -4.30 -1.55
C SER A 126 1.02 -4.32 -2.11
N ALA A 127 1.62 -3.15 -2.33
CA ALA A 127 3.00 -3.00 -2.75
C ALA A 127 3.59 -1.77 -2.10
N LEU A 128 4.92 -1.77 -1.87
CA LEU A 128 5.62 -0.67 -1.19
C LEU A 128 5.02 -0.36 0.20
N SER A 129 4.52 -1.39 0.87
CA SER A 129 3.89 -1.32 2.19
C SER A 129 4.52 -2.36 3.12
N SER A 130 4.47 -2.08 4.42
CA SER A 130 4.91 -2.99 5.46
C SER A 130 3.79 -3.92 5.92
N ARG A 131 4.16 -5.14 6.35
CA ARG A 131 3.28 -6.04 7.12
C ARG A 131 2.73 -5.35 8.36
N ASN A 132 3.57 -4.54 9.02
CA ASN A 132 3.15 -3.74 10.16
C ASN A 132 2.49 -2.45 9.67
N ALA A 133 1.34 -2.14 10.25
CA ALA A 133 0.58 -0.94 9.96
C ALA A 133 0.28 -0.16 11.23
N ILE A 134 -0.25 1.04 11.04
CA ILE A 134 -0.92 1.81 12.08
C ILE A 134 -2.36 1.99 11.61
N LEU A 135 -3.31 1.85 12.52
CA LEU A 135 -4.68 2.22 12.22
C LEU A 135 -4.81 3.73 12.33
N LEU A 136 -5.48 4.32 11.35
CA LEU A 136 -5.63 5.75 11.29
C LEU A 136 -6.52 6.21 12.45
N PRO A 137 -6.17 7.35 13.07
CA PRO A 137 -6.96 7.87 14.14
C PRO A 137 -8.22 8.51 13.54
N GLY A 138 -9.33 8.45 14.27
CA GLY A 138 -10.53 9.17 13.86
C GLY A 138 -10.30 10.69 13.80
N ASP A 139 -11.15 11.38 13.04
CA ASP A 139 -11.07 12.81 12.71
C ASP A 139 -10.95 13.77 13.91
N THR A 140 -11.22 13.31 15.13
CA THR A 140 -11.22 14.10 16.37
C THR A 140 -9.91 14.01 17.17
N VAL A 141 -8.93 13.21 16.73
CA VAL A 141 -7.68 12.97 17.46
C VAL A 141 -6.63 14.05 17.15
N ASP A 142 -6.00 14.61 18.18
CA ASP A 142 -4.85 15.50 18.01
C ASP A 142 -3.57 14.68 17.75
N LEU A 143 -3.08 14.73 16.51
CA LEU A 143 -1.85 14.05 16.08
C LEU A 143 -0.60 14.45 16.88
N LYS A 144 -0.59 15.60 17.58
CA LYS A 144 0.55 16.00 18.41
C LYS A 144 0.70 15.15 19.68
N THR A 145 -0.40 14.59 20.16
CA THR A 145 -0.43 13.76 21.38
C THR A 145 -0.79 12.30 21.09
N TRP A 146 -1.15 12.00 19.84
CA TRP A 146 -1.46 10.65 19.43
C TRP A 146 -0.22 9.75 19.43
N MET A 147 -0.34 8.62 20.13
CA MET A 147 0.66 7.56 20.15
C MET A 147 0.08 6.33 19.44
N PRO A 148 0.39 6.09 18.16
CA PRO A 148 -0.11 4.91 17.45
C PRO A 148 0.48 3.63 18.02
N GLU A 149 -0.34 2.58 18.07
CA GLU A 149 0.14 1.22 18.24
C GLU A 149 0.36 0.59 16.87
N SER A 150 1.44 -0.19 16.76
CA SER A 150 1.70 -0.98 15.57
C SER A 150 0.81 -2.22 15.60
N VAL A 151 0.05 -2.43 14.54
CA VAL A 151 -0.68 -3.68 14.28
C VAL A 151 0.12 -4.57 13.34
N ASP A 152 -0.01 -5.87 13.50
CA ASP A 152 0.55 -6.88 12.63
C ASP A 152 -0.57 -7.49 11.78
N PHE A 153 -0.44 -7.33 10.45
CA PHE A 153 -1.48 -7.74 9.53
C PHE A 153 -1.91 -9.21 9.67
N PHE A 154 -0.97 -10.14 9.85
CA PHE A 154 -1.29 -11.57 9.87
C PHE A 154 -1.95 -12.00 11.18
N THR A 155 -1.65 -11.33 12.30
CA THR A 155 -2.26 -11.66 13.60
C THR A 155 -3.57 -10.91 13.81
N ASP A 156 -3.62 -9.63 13.43
CA ASP A 156 -4.70 -8.73 13.82
C ASP A 156 -5.83 -8.70 12.77
N PHE A 157 -5.55 -9.13 11.52
CA PHE A 157 -6.52 -9.17 10.42
C PHE A 157 -6.60 -10.54 9.72
N PRO A 158 -6.83 -11.64 10.46
CA PRO A 158 -6.77 -13.00 9.90
C PRO A 158 -7.85 -13.30 8.85
N SER A 159 -8.98 -12.57 8.87
CA SER A 159 -10.08 -12.70 7.92
C SER A 159 -9.94 -11.79 6.69
N SER A 160 -8.87 -11.00 6.59
CA SER A 160 -8.75 -9.97 5.56
C SER A 160 -8.78 -10.52 4.12
N PRO A 161 -9.41 -9.81 3.17
CA PRO A 161 -9.38 -10.14 1.75
C PRO A 161 -7.99 -9.91 1.11
N ILE A 162 -7.05 -9.29 1.83
CA ILE A 162 -5.69 -9.05 1.35
C ILE A 162 -4.90 -10.37 1.36
N LYS A 163 -4.42 -10.83 0.20
CA LYS A 163 -3.83 -12.18 0.04
C LYS A 163 -2.32 -12.22 -0.21
N ALA A 164 -1.70 -11.10 -0.57
CA ALA A 164 -0.27 -11.02 -0.89
C ALA A 164 0.22 -9.56 -0.88
N GLY A 165 1.54 -9.36 -1.07
CA GLY A 165 2.10 -8.04 -1.36
C GLY A 165 3.11 -7.45 -0.35
N PHE A 166 3.36 -8.16 0.74
CA PHE A 166 4.37 -7.74 1.72
C PHE A 166 5.76 -8.17 1.26
N VAL A 167 6.40 -7.37 0.40
CA VAL A 167 7.76 -7.65 -0.09
C VAL A 167 8.83 -7.11 0.88
N TYR A 168 8.43 -6.29 1.85
CA TYR A 168 9.33 -5.71 2.84
C TYR A 168 8.89 -6.06 4.26
N GLU A 169 9.63 -6.96 4.90
CA GLU A 169 9.61 -7.14 6.34
C GLU A 169 10.57 -6.10 6.94
N TYR A 170 9.99 -5.04 7.50
CA TYR A 170 10.78 -4.01 8.17
C TYR A 170 11.06 -4.45 9.60
N ASP A 171 12.34 -4.58 9.96
CA ASP A 171 12.74 -4.72 11.36
C ASP A 171 12.49 -3.39 12.09
N VAL A 172 11.34 -3.32 12.75
CA VAL A 172 10.88 -2.12 13.46
C VAL A 172 11.87 -1.72 14.54
N GLU A 173 12.46 -2.68 15.27
CA GLU A 173 13.42 -2.41 16.33
C GLU A 173 14.72 -1.83 15.75
N ALA A 174 15.26 -2.43 14.70
CA ALA A 174 16.44 -1.92 14.01
C ALA A 174 16.19 -0.53 13.42
N ASN A 175 15.03 -0.27 12.84
CA ASN A 175 14.66 1.03 12.29
C ASN A 175 14.54 2.11 13.38
N ILE A 176 13.92 1.77 14.52
CA ILE A 176 13.88 2.65 15.70
C ILE A 176 15.30 2.94 16.19
N ASN A 177 16.18 1.95 16.23
CA ASN A 177 17.57 2.12 16.64
C ASN A 177 18.35 3.00 15.67
N ILE A 178 18.11 2.90 14.37
CA ILE A 178 18.67 3.81 13.35
C ILE A 178 18.16 5.24 13.57
N LEU A 179 16.86 5.43 13.79
CA LEU A 179 16.28 6.75 14.06
C LEU A 179 16.87 7.37 15.32
N LYS A 180 16.93 6.63 16.44
CA LYS A 180 17.58 7.07 17.68
C LYS A 180 19.04 7.46 17.45
N SER A 181 19.76 6.69 16.63
CA SER A 181 21.16 6.96 16.27
C SER A 181 21.28 8.23 15.41
N ALA A 182 20.40 8.42 14.43
CA ALA A 182 20.36 9.60 13.58
C ALA A 182 20.03 10.87 14.40
N THR A 183 19.05 10.81 15.31
CA THR A 183 18.74 11.91 16.23
C THR A 183 19.93 12.26 17.11
N LYS A 184 20.63 11.24 17.64
CA LYS A 184 21.86 11.43 18.43
C LYS A 184 22.96 12.11 17.60
N LEU A 185 23.13 11.71 16.34
CA LEU A 185 24.06 12.32 15.40
C LEU A 185 23.73 13.79 15.11
N PHE A 186 22.45 14.11 14.90
CA PHE A 186 21.97 15.48 14.70
C PHE A 186 22.21 16.37 15.94
N SER A 187 21.98 15.86 17.14
CA SER A 187 22.29 16.59 18.38
C SER A 187 23.79 16.85 18.56
N VAL A 188 24.66 15.93 18.15
CA VAL A 188 26.12 16.12 18.17
C VAL A 188 26.56 17.17 17.15
N LEU A 189 26.00 17.15 15.93
CA LEU A 189 26.28 18.14 14.88
C LEU A 189 25.79 19.55 15.22
N LEU A 190 24.68 19.68 15.97
CA LEU A 190 24.19 20.96 16.48
C LEU A 190 25.05 21.48 17.64
N ALA A 191 25.60 20.59 18.47
CA ALA A 191 26.53 20.95 19.54
C ALA A 191 27.91 21.35 19.02
N SER A 192 28.38 20.78 17.90
CA SER A 192 29.68 21.11 17.29
C SER A 192 29.68 22.40 16.45
N LYS A 193 28.53 23.07 16.32
CA LYS A 193 28.37 24.35 15.59
C LYS A 193 28.19 25.55 16.53
N ARG A 194 28.40 25.37 17.85
CA ARG A 194 28.50 26.47 18.82
C ARG A 194 29.95 26.73 19.20
#